data_AF-A0A7R8Z0Z1-F1
#
_entry.id   AF-A0A7R8Z0Z1-F1
#
_cell.length_a   1.000
_cell.length_b   1.000
_cell.length_c   1.000
_cell.angle_alpha   90.00
_cell.angle_beta   90.00
_cell.angle_gamma   90.00
#
_symmetry.space_group_name_H-M   'P 1'
#
loop_
_entity.id
_entity.type
_entity.pdbx_description
1 polymer ?
#
loop_
_entity_poly.entity_id
_entity_poly.type
_entity_poly.pdbx_seq_one_letter_code
_entity_poly.pdbx_strand_id
1 'polypeptide(L)'
;MTANKDDDPQFGELILQAEMAIDHGIYPERIYQGSSGSYFVKNPAGKNIGVFKPKDEEPYGRLNPKWTKWMHKLCCPCCFGRACLIPNQGYLSEAGASIVDQKLKLNVVPKTRVIRLVSETFNYPRIDRQKYRIKRTIKEHYPAAKFNRMSLPPKVGSFQMFVDGYKDADFWLRRFENEPLPKKLAHRFQMQFERLVVLDYIIRNTDRGNDNWLIRYEMPTIVNGLNGTTTAATKAAASSGGNLISTEATPGSSTENQLTQNEHADWHLVQSPDIKIAAIDNGLAFPFKHPDSWRAYPYHWAWLPQAKVPFSQEIKDLVLPILSDMNAVEELCQELYELFRQDKGFDKGLFERQMSVMRGQILNLTQALKDGKSPVQLVQMPAVIVERSSSSSSRFFSFTQRFQNKSPFFSWC
;
A
#
# COMPACT_ATOMS: atom_id res chain seq x y z
N MET A 1 -17.09 14.74 -8.48
CA MET A 1 -16.06 15.66 -7.98
C MET A 1 -14.72 14.98 -8.11
N THR A 2 -13.77 15.57 -8.84
CA THR A 2 -12.34 15.36 -8.58
C THR A 2 -12.10 15.65 -7.10
N ALA A 3 -11.17 14.95 -6.44
CA ALA A 3 -10.81 15.21 -5.03
C ALA A 3 -10.87 16.72 -4.76
N ASN A 4 -11.70 17.14 -3.81
CA ASN A 4 -11.88 18.55 -3.51
C ASN A 4 -10.48 19.11 -3.23
N LYS A 5 -10.05 20.08 -4.04
CA LYS A 5 -8.66 20.58 -4.02
C LYS A 5 -8.31 21.17 -2.65
N ASP A 6 -9.34 21.51 -1.89
CA ASP A 6 -9.29 22.15 -0.58
C ASP A 6 -8.99 21.17 0.58
N ASP A 7 -9.24 19.87 0.42
CA ASP A 7 -9.08 18.90 1.54
C ASP A 7 -7.64 18.39 1.71
N ASP A 8 -6.77 18.53 0.70
CA ASP A 8 -5.38 18.06 0.73
C ASP A 8 -4.50 18.81 -0.28
N PRO A 9 -3.98 19.99 0.08
CA PRO A 9 -3.20 20.84 -0.81
C PRO A 9 -1.96 20.15 -1.37
N GLN A 10 -1.29 19.32 -0.55
CA GLN A 10 -0.08 18.61 -0.96
C GLN A 10 -0.38 17.58 -2.05
N PHE A 11 -1.48 16.83 -1.93
CA PHE A 11 -1.90 15.91 -2.99
C PHE A 11 -2.37 16.68 -4.22
N GLY A 12 -3.08 17.80 -4.05
CA GLY A 12 -3.50 18.68 -5.14
C GLY A 12 -2.34 19.21 -5.97
N GLU A 13 -1.24 19.60 -5.32
CA GLU A 13 -0.01 20.04 -5.98
C GLU A 13 0.65 18.92 -6.80
N LEU A 14 0.67 17.68 -6.29
CA LEU A 14 1.20 16.54 -7.05
C LEU A 14 0.41 16.28 -8.33
N ILE A 15 -0.92 16.42 -8.27
CA ILE A 15 -1.76 16.27 -9.46
C ILE A 15 -1.50 17.41 -10.45
N LEU A 16 -1.35 18.64 -9.98
CA LEU A 16 -0.98 19.78 -10.82
C LEU A 16 0.36 19.54 -11.53
N GLN A 17 1.37 19.05 -10.81
CA GLN A 17 2.67 18.71 -11.40
C GLN A 17 2.57 17.61 -12.46
N ALA A 18 1.72 16.60 -12.24
CA ALA A 18 1.48 15.56 -13.24
C ALA A 18 0.82 16.13 -14.52
N GLU A 19 -0.18 17.00 -14.37
CA GLU A 19 -0.85 17.65 -15.50
C GLU A 19 0.11 18.57 -16.27
N MET A 20 0.89 19.39 -15.56
CA MET A 20 1.93 20.23 -16.15
C MET A 20 2.97 19.40 -16.91
N ALA A 21 3.43 18.28 -16.35
CA ALA A 21 4.38 17.41 -17.03
C ALA A 21 3.82 16.91 -18.38
N ILE A 22 2.56 16.44 -18.37
CA ILE A 22 1.87 15.95 -19.56
C ILE A 22 1.72 17.05 -20.61
N ASP A 23 1.35 18.27 -20.20
CA ASP A 23 1.19 19.41 -21.09
C ASP A 23 2.52 19.84 -21.75
N HIS A 24 3.65 19.61 -21.07
CA HIS A 24 5.00 19.84 -21.59
C HIS A 24 5.61 18.61 -22.29
N GLY A 25 4.81 17.59 -22.60
CA GLY A 25 5.26 16.41 -23.36
C GLY A 25 6.02 15.35 -22.54
N ILE A 26 6.03 15.48 -21.21
CA ILE A 26 6.59 14.49 -20.29
C ILE A 26 5.45 13.56 -19.85
N TYR A 27 5.28 12.47 -20.60
CA TYR A 27 4.15 11.56 -20.40
C TYR A 27 4.40 10.48 -19.34
N PRO A 28 3.34 9.98 -18.68
CA PRO A 28 3.40 8.77 -17.88
C PRO A 28 3.92 7.56 -18.66
N GLU A 29 4.82 6.81 -18.04
CA GLU A 29 5.49 5.65 -18.62
C GLU A 29 4.85 4.35 -18.13
N ARG A 30 4.62 3.41 -19.03
CA ARG A 30 3.97 2.15 -18.69
C ARG A 30 4.90 1.24 -17.88
N ILE A 31 4.37 0.67 -16.81
CA ILE A 31 5.02 -0.36 -16.01
C ILE A 31 4.74 -1.72 -16.66
N TYR A 32 5.78 -2.40 -17.13
CA TYR A 32 5.64 -3.70 -17.82
C TYR A 32 5.60 -4.89 -16.85
N GLN A 33 6.26 -4.75 -15.70
CA GLN A 33 6.17 -5.68 -14.59
C GLN A 33 4.79 -5.57 -13.92
N GLY A 34 4.17 -6.70 -13.56
CA GLY A 34 2.82 -6.74 -12.99
C GLY A 34 1.70 -7.12 -13.97
N SER A 35 0.44 -7.11 -13.51
CA SER A 35 -0.65 -7.84 -14.16
C SER A 35 -1.62 -7.00 -15.05
N SER A 36 -1.41 -5.68 -15.18
CA SER A 36 -2.36 -4.72 -15.76
C SER A 36 -1.73 -3.44 -16.36
N GLY A 37 -2.56 -2.49 -16.83
CA GLY A 37 -2.15 -1.14 -17.23
C GLY A 37 -1.87 -0.25 -16.01
N SER A 38 -0.60 -0.15 -15.62
CA SER A 38 -0.11 0.78 -14.58
C SER A 38 0.94 1.70 -15.18
N TYR A 39 1.01 2.94 -14.70
CA TYR A 39 1.90 3.96 -15.26
C TYR A 39 2.66 4.71 -14.17
N PHE A 40 3.97 4.87 -14.33
CA PHE A 40 4.75 5.85 -13.57
C PHE A 40 4.40 7.25 -14.10
N VAL A 41 3.84 8.08 -13.23
CA VAL A 41 3.54 9.48 -13.52
C VAL A 41 4.71 10.34 -13.08
N LYS A 42 5.10 11.28 -13.93
CA LYS A 42 6.26 12.15 -13.74
C LYS A 42 5.84 13.59 -13.48
N ASN A 43 6.71 14.35 -12.81
CA ASN A 43 6.61 15.81 -12.72
C ASN A 43 7.36 16.48 -13.89
N PRO A 44 7.34 17.83 -14.00
CA PRO A 44 8.04 18.54 -15.08
C PRO A 44 9.57 18.36 -15.08
N ALA A 45 10.16 17.93 -13.96
CA ALA A 45 11.58 17.58 -13.86
C ALA A 45 11.87 16.13 -14.31
N GLY A 46 10.87 15.37 -14.75
CA GLY A 46 11.00 13.98 -15.17
C GLY A 46 11.10 12.97 -14.02
N LYS A 47 10.96 13.40 -12.76
CA LYS A 47 10.97 12.52 -11.58
C LYS A 47 9.62 11.81 -11.43
N ASN A 48 9.64 10.52 -11.11
CA ASN A 48 8.43 9.78 -10.74
C ASN A 48 7.82 10.34 -9.45
N ILE A 49 6.54 10.71 -9.50
CA ILE A 49 5.78 11.27 -8.38
C ILE A 49 4.59 10.41 -7.97
N GLY A 50 4.13 9.51 -8.84
CA GLY A 50 3.05 8.60 -8.53
C GLY A 50 2.95 7.42 -9.47
N VAL A 51 2.12 6.45 -9.07
CA VAL A 51 1.67 5.34 -9.91
C VAL A 51 0.19 5.53 -10.19
N PHE A 52 -0.17 5.61 -11.46
CA PHE A 52 -1.56 5.72 -11.91
C PHE A 52 -2.05 4.40 -12.51
N LYS A 53 -3.18 3.91 -12.01
CA LYS A 53 -3.85 2.68 -12.48
C LYS A 53 -5.26 3.03 -12.99
N PRO A 54 -5.44 3.25 -14.31
CA PRO A 54 -6.75 3.56 -14.88
C PRO A 54 -7.70 2.36 -14.79
N LYS A 55 -8.93 2.63 -14.33
CA LYS A 55 -10.00 1.64 -14.13
C LYS A 55 -10.20 0.76 -15.36
N ASP A 56 -10.25 1.35 -16.54
CA ASP A 56 -10.58 0.64 -17.78
C ASP A 56 -9.45 -0.24 -18.34
N GLU A 57 -8.25 -0.19 -17.76
CA GLU A 57 -7.08 -1.01 -18.13
C GLU A 57 -6.68 -2.04 -17.07
N GLU A 58 -7.47 -2.17 -16.00
CA GLU A 58 -7.36 -3.23 -14.99
C GLU A 58 -7.55 -4.63 -15.61
N PRO A 59 -7.19 -5.73 -14.91
CA PRO A 59 -7.31 -7.09 -15.43
C PRO A 59 -8.67 -7.46 -16.05
N TYR A 60 -9.77 -6.89 -15.53
CA TYR A 60 -11.14 -7.06 -16.03
C TYR A 60 -11.70 -5.82 -16.74
N GLY A 61 -10.88 -4.79 -16.91
CA GLY A 61 -11.21 -3.58 -17.65
C GLY A 61 -11.40 -3.87 -19.14
N ARG A 62 -12.30 -3.12 -19.79
CA ARG A 62 -12.63 -3.28 -21.22
C ARG A 62 -11.41 -3.07 -22.13
N LEU A 63 -10.42 -2.31 -21.69
CA LEU A 63 -9.23 -1.92 -22.44
C LEU A 63 -7.95 -2.51 -21.83
N ASN A 64 -8.04 -3.64 -21.12
CA ASN A 64 -6.86 -4.32 -20.64
C ASN A 64 -5.90 -4.65 -21.81
N PRO A 65 -4.65 -4.14 -21.81
CA PRO A 65 -3.69 -4.37 -22.88
C PRO A 65 -3.14 -5.81 -22.92
N LYS A 66 -3.31 -6.59 -21.85
CA LYS A 66 -2.95 -8.03 -21.81
C LYS A 66 -4.18 -8.87 -22.21
N TRP A 67 -4.33 -9.11 -23.52
CA TRP A 67 -5.47 -9.79 -24.16
C TRP A 67 -5.72 -11.23 -23.65
N THR A 68 -4.71 -11.88 -23.06
CA THR A 68 -4.74 -13.26 -22.57
C THR A 68 -5.78 -13.54 -21.48
N LYS A 69 -6.17 -12.54 -20.67
CA LYS A 69 -7.19 -12.73 -19.62
C LYS A 69 -8.63 -12.74 -20.16
N TRP A 70 -8.91 -12.15 -21.32
CA TRP A 70 -10.22 -12.23 -21.97
C TRP A 70 -10.47 -13.63 -22.56
N MET A 71 -9.43 -14.23 -23.16
CA MET A 71 -9.47 -15.60 -23.67
C MET A 71 -9.70 -16.63 -22.54
N HIS A 72 -9.05 -16.45 -21.39
CA HIS A 72 -9.27 -17.29 -20.20
C HIS A 72 -10.67 -17.13 -19.57
N LYS A 73 -11.26 -15.93 -19.64
CA LYS A 73 -12.64 -15.66 -19.20
C LYS A 73 -13.68 -16.41 -20.03
N LEU A 74 -13.39 -16.66 -21.32
CA LEU A 74 -14.28 -17.34 -22.25
C LEU A 74 -14.18 -18.88 -22.16
N CYS A 75 -12.99 -19.42 -21.87
CA CYS A 75 -12.75 -20.87 -21.87
C CYS A 75 -12.98 -21.58 -20.52
N CYS A 76 -12.91 -20.90 -19.37
CA CYS A 76 -13.09 -21.52 -18.03
C CYS A 76 -13.76 -20.58 -16.99
N PRO A 77 -15.08 -20.34 -17.07
CA PRO A 77 -15.78 -19.38 -16.19
C PRO A 77 -15.76 -19.74 -14.69
N CYS A 78 -15.56 -21.01 -14.31
CA CYS A 78 -15.45 -21.45 -12.91
C CYS A 78 -14.03 -21.31 -12.31
N CYS A 79 -13.00 -21.10 -13.13
CA CYS A 79 -11.60 -21.11 -12.69
C CYS A 79 -10.90 -19.74 -12.79
N PHE A 80 -11.54 -18.70 -13.31
CA PHE A 80 -10.84 -17.43 -13.56
C PHE A 80 -11.45 -16.24 -12.83
N GLY A 81 -10.62 -15.69 -11.93
CA GLY A 81 -10.90 -14.51 -11.12
C GLY A 81 -11.23 -14.79 -9.66
N ARG A 82 -11.12 -13.74 -8.85
CA ARG A 82 -11.40 -13.80 -7.42
C ARG A 82 -12.90 -13.62 -7.22
N ALA A 83 -13.65 -14.72 -7.18
CA ALA A 83 -15.12 -14.73 -7.10
C ALA A 83 -15.71 -14.04 -5.85
N CYS A 84 -14.87 -13.72 -4.85
CA CYS A 84 -15.24 -12.94 -3.68
C CYS A 84 -15.07 -11.41 -3.86
N LEU A 85 -14.52 -10.94 -4.98
CA LEU A 85 -14.29 -9.52 -5.27
C LEU A 85 -15.30 -9.01 -6.31
N ILE A 86 -15.66 -7.72 -6.18
CA ILE A 86 -16.47 -7.03 -7.18
C ILE A 86 -15.56 -6.71 -8.39
N PRO A 87 -15.94 -7.09 -9.62
CA PRO A 87 -15.11 -6.80 -10.80
C PRO A 87 -14.93 -5.30 -11.06
N ASN A 88 -13.75 -4.92 -11.57
CA ASN A 88 -13.49 -3.57 -12.13
C ASN A 88 -13.62 -2.42 -11.11
N GLN A 89 -13.34 -2.70 -9.83
CA GLN A 89 -13.28 -1.74 -8.74
C GLN A 89 -11.90 -1.71 -8.06
N GLY A 90 -10.84 -2.18 -8.73
CA GLY A 90 -9.50 -2.26 -8.12
C GLY A 90 -8.98 -0.88 -7.70
N TYR A 91 -9.20 0.15 -8.51
CA TYR A 91 -8.85 1.53 -8.18
C TYR A 91 -9.56 2.08 -6.93
N LEU A 92 -10.79 1.61 -6.63
CA LEU A 92 -11.48 1.94 -5.38
C LEU A 92 -10.87 1.18 -4.20
N SER A 93 -10.49 -0.08 -4.40
CA SER A 93 -9.78 -0.87 -3.39
C SER A 93 -8.43 -0.23 -3.02
N GLU A 94 -7.69 0.29 -4.00
CA GLU A 94 -6.44 1.05 -3.79
C GLU A 94 -6.66 2.31 -2.94
N ALA A 95 -7.65 3.13 -3.31
CA ALA A 95 -7.97 4.34 -2.56
C ALA A 95 -8.57 4.04 -1.18
N GLY A 96 -9.40 2.99 -1.07
CA GLY A 96 -10.00 2.54 0.18
C GLY A 96 -8.97 2.05 1.19
N ALA A 97 -7.92 1.36 0.73
CA ALA A 97 -6.80 0.98 1.58
C ALA A 97 -6.09 2.22 2.17
N SER A 98 -5.92 3.29 1.39
CA SER A 98 -5.38 4.55 1.89
C SER A 98 -6.31 5.23 2.91
N ILE A 99 -7.63 5.15 2.75
CA ILE A 99 -8.60 5.67 3.75
C ILE A 99 -8.46 4.90 5.07
N VAL A 100 -8.44 3.56 5.01
CA VAL A 100 -8.28 2.71 6.20
C VAL A 100 -6.95 2.99 6.90
N ASP A 101 -5.86 3.09 6.15
CA ASP A 101 -4.53 3.43 6.68
C ASP A 101 -4.53 4.76 7.43
N GLN A 102 -5.13 5.80 6.84
CA GLN A 102 -5.22 7.14 7.43
C GLN A 102 -6.10 7.17 8.67
N LYS A 103 -7.29 6.53 8.63
CA LYS A 103 -8.21 6.47 9.77
C LYS A 103 -7.56 5.80 10.98
N LEU A 104 -6.76 4.75 10.74
CA LEU A 104 -6.05 3.99 11.77
C LEU A 104 -4.64 4.52 12.08
N LYS A 105 -4.19 5.58 11.39
CA LYS A 105 -2.86 6.19 11.54
C LYS A 105 -1.71 5.17 11.38
N LEU A 106 -1.88 4.21 10.49
CA LEU A 106 -0.88 3.16 10.24
C LEU A 106 0.34 3.73 9.50
N ASN A 107 0.09 4.63 8.53
CA ASN A 107 1.12 5.30 7.74
C ASN A 107 2.04 4.31 6.99
N VAL A 108 1.46 3.24 6.45
CA VAL A 108 2.16 2.25 5.61
C VAL A 108 1.69 2.29 4.17
N VAL A 109 0.47 2.74 3.87
CA VAL A 109 0.01 2.93 2.48
C VAL A 109 0.45 4.30 1.98
N PRO A 110 1.25 4.40 0.90
CA PRO A 110 1.48 5.69 0.25
C PRO A 110 0.15 6.30 -0.17
N LYS A 111 -0.08 7.56 0.17
CA LYS A 111 -1.37 8.23 0.00
C LYS A 111 -1.92 8.00 -1.42
N THR A 112 -3.13 7.46 -1.49
CA THR A 112 -3.76 7.04 -2.73
C THR A 112 -5.16 7.63 -2.85
N ARG A 113 -5.48 8.25 -3.99
CA ARG A 113 -6.82 8.80 -4.25
C ARG A 113 -7.32 8.46 -5.65
N VAL A 114 -8.63 8.56 -5.84
CA VAL A 114 -9.25 8.47 -7.17
C VAL A 114 -9.09 9.81 -7.88
N ILE A 115 -8.46 9.80 -9.04
CA ILE A 115 -8.29 10.98 -9.88
C ILE A 115 -8.72 10.72 -11.31
N ARG A 116 -8.66 11.78 -12.13
CA ARG A 116 -8.84 11.71 -13.57
C ARG A 116 -7.59 12.27 -14.24
N LEU A 117 -6.98 11.50 -15.13
CA LEU A 117 -5.83 11.95 -15.94
C LEU A 117 -6.09 11.73 -17.43
N VAL A 118 -5.49 12.57 -18.25
CA VAL A 118 -5.45 12.44 -19.71
C VAL A 118 -3.99 12.30 -20.12
N SER A 119 -3.63 11.28 -20.90
CA SER A 119 -2.30 11.18 -21.48
C SER A 119 -2.35 10.39 -22.79
N GLU A 120 -1.61 10.80 -23.81
CA GLU A 120 -1.52 10.07 -25.07
C GLU A 120 -0.94 8.65 -24.91
N THR A 121 -0.19 8.39 -23.83
CA THR A 121 0.42 7.08 -23.53
C THR A 121 -0.56 6.06 -22.95
N PHE A 122 -1.73 6.46 -22.47
CA PHE A 122 -2.73 5.53 -21.96
C PHE A 122 -3.40 4.72 -23.09
N ASN A 123 -4.03 3.59 -22.76
CA ASN A 123 -4.68 2.74 -23.75
C ASN A 123 -6.09 3.25 -24.10
N TYR A 124 -6.25 3.86 -25.26
CA TYR A 124 -7.54 4.36 -25.76
C TYR A 124 -8.06 3.53 -26.94
N PRO A 125 -9.39 3.43 -27.11
CA PRO A 125 -9.98 2.87 -28.31
C PRO A 125 -9.49 3.61 -29.57
N ARG A 126 -9.34 2.89 -30.69
CA ARG A 126 -8.89 3.46 -31.97
C ARG A 126 -9.74 4.67 -32.41
N ILE A 127 -11.05 4.60 -32.16
CA ILE A 127 -12.02 5.66 -32.49
C ILE A 127 -11.68 6.95 -31.74
N ASP A 128 -11.33 6.87 -30.45
CA ASP A 128 -11.01 8.05 -29.65
C ASP A 128 -9.68 8.68 -30.10
N ARG A 129 -8.68 7.84 -30.42
CA ARG A 129 -7.41 8.32 -31.00
C ARG A 129 -7.62 8.99 -32.35
N GLN A 130 -8.44 8.42 -33.23
CA GLN A 130 -8.72 8.98 -34.55
C GLN A 130 -9.49 10.31 -34.44
N LYS A 131 -10.51 10.39 -33.57
CA LYS A 131 -11.24 11.65 -33.29
C LYS A 131 -10.30 12.74 -32.77
N TYR A 132 -9.39 12.39 -31.86
CA TYR A 132 -8.39 13.33 -31.34
C TYR A 132 -7.49 13.88 -32.46
N ARG A 133 -6.94 13.01 -33.31
CA ARG A 133 -6.08 13.40 -34.45
C ARG A 133 -6.80 14.30 -35.45
N ILE A 134 -8.04 13.95 -35.82
CA ILE A 134 -8.86 14.75 -36.75
C ILE A 134 -9.12 16.14 -36.17
N LYS A 135 -9.54 16.23 -34.90
CA LYS A 135 -9.78 17.52 -34.24
C LYS A 135 -8.53 18.40 -34.20
N ARG A 136 -7.37 17.80 -33.90
CA ARG A 136 -6.08 18.50 -33.91
C ARG A 136 -5.75 19.05 -35.30
N THR A 137 -5.89 18.22 -36.33
CA THR A 137 -5.67 18.61 -37.74
C THR A 137 -6.60 19.74 -38.17
N ILE A 138 -7.90 19.66 -37.84
CA ILE A 138 -8.87 20.71 -38.17
C ILE A 138 -8.52 22.01 -37.44
N LYS A 139 -8.09 21.94 -36.18
CA LYS A 139 -7.73 23.13 -35.40
C LYS A 139 -6.47 23.82 -35.93
N GLU A 140 -5.50 23.04 -36.42
CA GLU A 140 -4.29 23.53 -37.08
C GLU A 140 -4.61 24.23 -38.41
N HIS A 141 -5.53 23.69 -39.23
CA HIS A 141 -5.93 24.28 -40.51
C HIS A 141 -6.95 25.41 -40.37
N TYR A 142 -7.82 25.34 -39.36
CA TYR A 142 -8.90 26.29 -39.09
C TYR A 142 -8.88 26.71 -37.62
N PRO A 143 -8.06 27.72 -37.25
CA PRO A 143 -7.92 28.17 -35.86
C PRO A 143 -9.23 28.63 -35.21
N ALA A 144 -10.20 29.13 -36.00
CA ALA A 144 -11.51 29.55 -35.52
C ALA A 144 -12.45 28.38 -35.14
N ALA A 145 -12.13 27.14 -35.51
CA ALA A 145 -12.94 25.98 -35.19
C ALA A 145 -13.08 25.80 -33.66
N LYS A 146 -14.32 25.65 -33.18
CA LYS A 146 -14.63 25.43 -31.77
C LYS A 146 -15.00 23.97 -31.55
N PHE A 147 -14.29 23.33 -30.61
CA PHE A 147 -14.56 21.98 -30.18
C PHE A 147 -14.82 21.97 -28.67
N ASN A 148 -15.85 21.25 -28.22
CA ASN A 148 -16.17 21.15 -26.78
C ASN A 148 -15.04 20.52 -25.96
N ARG A 149 -14.20 19.67 -26.58
CA ARG A 149 -12.99 19.11 -25.99
C ARG A 149 -11.97 18.79 -27.07
N MET A 150 -10.77 19.36 -26.91
CA MET A 150 -9.61 19.10 -27.75
C MET A 150 -8.80 17.87 -27.32
N SER A 151 -8.82 17.52 -26.04
CA SER A 151 -8.07 16.40 -25.49
C SER A 151 -8.76 15.04 -25.62
N LEU A 152 -7.98 13.97 -25.43
CA LEU A 152 -8.49 12.61 -25.22
C LEU A 152 -9.41 12.55 -23.99
N PRO A 153 -10.34 11.57 -23.91
CA PRO A 153 -11.17 11.42 -22.72
C PRO A 153 -10.34 11.21 -21.44
N PRO A 154 -10.66 11.90 -20.32
CA PRO A 154 -10.00 11.62 -19.06
C PRO A 154 -10.33 10.22 -18.56
N LYS A 155 -9.30 9.47 -18.17
CA LYS A 155 -9.43 8.16 -17.54
C LYS A 155 -9.51 8.33 -16.03
N VAL A 156 -10.48 7.67 -15.41
CA VAL A 156 -10.57 7.57 -13.95
C VAL A 156 -9.69 6.41 -13.48
N GLY A 157 -9.00 6.58 -12.37
CA GLY A 157 -8.12 5.57 -11.81
C GLY A 157 -7.60 5.95 -10.43
N SER A 158 -6.87 5.04 -9.80
CA SER A 158 -6.16 5.33 -8.56
C SER A 158 -4.82 5.98 -8.89
N PHE A 159 -4.47 6.99 -8.12
CA PHE A 159 -3.15 7.61 -8.12
C PHE A 159 -2.56 7.46 -6.74
N GLN A 160 -1.50 6.66 -6.65
CA GLN A 160 -0.74 6.40 -5.45
C GLN A 160 0.57 7.20 -5.49
N MET A 161 0.91 7.91 -4.41
CA MET A 161 2.19 8.60 -4.32
C MET A 161 3.36 7.63 -4.48
N PHE A 162 4.38 8.04 -5.25
CA PHE A 162 5.60 7.26 -5.42
C PHE A 162 6.48 7.37 -4.16
N VAL A 163 7.15 6.28 -3.77
CA VAL A 163 8.05 6.24 -2.62
C VAL A 163 9.48 5.90 -3.05
N ASP A 164 10.42 6.80 -2.73
CA ASP A 164 11.83 6.68 -3.10
C ASP A 164 12.61 5.78 -2.11
N GLY A 165 13.57 5.01 -2.62
CA GLY A 165 14.51 4.22 -1.81
C GLY A 165 13.98 2.88 -1.29
N TYR A 166 12.77 2.49 -1.69
CA TYR A 166 12.15 1.22 -1.34
C TYR A 166 12.53 0.09 -2.31
N LYS A 167 12.55 -1.15 -1.81
CA LYS A 167 12.68 -2.38 -2.61
C LYS A 167 11.67 -3.42 -2.11
N ASP A 168 11.38 -4.42 -2.93
CA ASP A 168 10.50 -5.54 -2.60
C ASP A 168 10.88 -6.15 -1.24
N ALA A 169 9.89 -6.50 -0.43
CA ALA A 169 10.16 -7.06 0.89
C ALA A 169 10.94 -8.38 0.79
N ASP A 170 10.65 -9.22 -0.20
CA ASP A 170 11.42 -10.46 -0.46
C ASP A 170 12.93 -10.19 -0.63
N PHE A 171 13.32 -9.09 -1.28
CA PHE A 171 14.73 -8.71 -1.43
C PHE A 171 15.42 -8.48 -0.08
N TRP A 172 14.75 -7.80 0.85
CA TRP A 172 15.31 -7.47 2.17
C TRP A 172 15.19 -8.62 3.17
N LEU A 173 14.08 -9.35 3.16
CA LEU A 173 13.85 -10.50 4.05
C LEU A 173 14.93 -11.57 3.87
N ARG A 174 15.28 -11.91 2.62
CA ARG A 174 16.39 -12.85 2.31
C ARG A 174 17.74 -12.37 2.81
N ARG A 175 17.97 -11.05 2.89
CA ARG A 175 19.19 -10.48 3.45
C ARG A 175 19.18 -10.59 4.97
N PHE A 176 18.05 -10.29 5.62
CA PHE A 176 17.92 -10.37 7.07
C PHE A 176 18.03 -11.81 7.62
N GLU A 177 17.77 -12.82 6.80
CA GLU A 177 18.05 -14.23 7.14
C GLU A 177 19.55 -14.51 7.28
N ASN A 178 20.39 -13.88 6.45
CA ASN A 178 21.84 -14.05 6.47
C ASN A 178 22.53 -13.06 7.42
N GLU A 179 22.03 -11.82 7.46
CA GLU A 179 22.54 -10.71 8.27
C GLU A 179 21.41 -10.13 9.13
N PRO A 180 21.18 -10.69 10.33
CA PRO A 180 20.08 -10.26 11.19
C PRO A 180 20.16 -8.78 11.57
N LEU A 181 19.01 -8.12 11.57
CA LEU A 181 18.90 -6.72 11.99
C LEU A 181 19.36 -6.54 13.45
N PRO A 182 20.07 -5.44 13.78
CA PRO A 182 20.30 -5.04 15.16
C PRO A 182 18.98 -4.93 15.94
N LYS A 183 18.99 -5.30 17.23
CA LYS A 183 17.77 -5.41 18.08
C LYS A 183 16.82 -4.21 17.95
N LYS A 184 17.36 -2.98 17.99
CA LYS A 184 16.56 -1.75 17.86
C LYS A 184 15.87 -1.62 16.50
N LEU A 185 16.53 -2.02 15.41
CA LEU A 185 15.96 -2.02 14.07
C LEU A 185 14.97 -3.17 13.88
N ALA A 186 15.27 -4.35 14.42
CA ALA A 186 14.34 -5.48 14.42
C ALA A 186 13.03 -5.12 15.12
N HIS A 187 13.09 -4.41 16.25
CA HIS A 187 11.91 -3.88 16.94
C HIS A 187 11.12 -2.89 16.06
N ARG A 188 11.80 -1.93 15.42
CA ARG A 188 11.16 -0.99 14.49
C ARG A 188 10.50 -1.70 13.30
N PHE A 189 11.18 -2.70 12.75
CA PHE A 189 10.65 -3.52 11.67
C PHE A 189 9.40 -4.28 12.11
N GLN A 190 9.42 -4.88 13.30
CA GLN A 190 8.26 -5.57 13.87
C GLN A 190 7.05 -4.64 14.03
N MET A 191 7.25 -3.41 14.54
CA MET A 191 6.17 -2.42 14.64
C MET A 191 5.60 -2.03 13.26
N GLN A 192 6.44 -1.88 12.25
CA GLN A 192 5.99 -1.60 10.87
C GLN A 192 5.24 -2.80 10.28
N PHE A 193 5.70 -4.01 10.57
CA PHE A 193 5.09 -5.26 10.12
C PHE A 193 3.69 -5.45 10.73
N GLU A 194 3.51 -5.18 12.01
CA GLU A 194 2.20 -5.24 12.67
C GLU A 194 1.19 -4.26 12.05
N ARG A 195 1.64 -3.08 11.62
CA ARG A 195 0.77 -2.11 10.91
C ARG A 195 0.32 -2.65 9.54
N LEU A 196 1.21 -3.30 8.80
CA LEU A 196 0.86 -4.00 7.56
C LEU A 196 -0.17 -5.12 7.82
N VAL A 197 0.03 -5.92 8.87
CA VAL A 197 -0.89 -6.98 9.28
C VAL A 197 -2.28 -6.43 9.59
N VAL A 198 -2.35 -5.37 10.40
CA VAL A 198 -3.62 -4.71 10.76
C VAL A 198 -4.36 -4.25 9.50
N LEU A 199 -3.66 -3.54 8.60
CA LEU A 199 -4.24 -3.07 7.35
C LEU A 199 -4.80 -4.23 6.53
N ASP A 200 -3.95 -5.21 6.19
CA ASP A 200 -4.32 -6.31 5.31
C ASP A 200 -5.45 -7.16 5.88
N TYR A 201 -5.47 -7.34 7.20
CA TYR A 201 -6.52 -8.09 7.87
C TYR A 201 -7.86 -7.36 7.79
N ILE A 202 -7.91 -6.07 8.12
CA ILE A 202 -9.15 -5.27 8.09
C ILE A 202 -9.73 -5.22 6.69
N ILE A 203 -8.91 -4.92 5.67
CA ILE A 203 -9.39 -4.83 4.29
C ILE A 203 -9.59 -6.22 3.64
N ARG A 204 -9.23 -7.30 4.34
CA ARG A 204 -9.13 -8.68 3.84
C ARG A 204 -8.45 -8.72 2.46
N ASN A 205 -7.19 -8.30 2.43
CA ASN A 205 -6.39 -8.35 1.21
C ASN A 205 -6.26 -9.80 0.71
N THR A 206 -6.50 -10.01 -0.59
CA THR A 206 -6.50 -11.34 -1.23
C THR A 206 -5.29 -11.58 -2.13
N ASP A 207 -4.34 -10.63 -2.17
CA ASP A 207 -3.16 -10.68 -3.04
C ASP A 207 -1.89 -10.11 -2.39
N ARG A 208 -1.75 -10.18 -1.05
CA ARG A 208 -0.51 -9.80 -0.39
C ARG A 208 0.54 -10.91 -0.50
N GLY A 209 1.36 -10.87 -1.55
CA GLY A 209 2.66 -11.55 -1.66
C GLY A 209 3.80 -10.73 -1.05
N ASN A 210 4.99 -11.32 -0.89
CA ASN A 210 6.19 -10.61 -0.39
C ASN A 210 6.85 -9.67 -1.42
N ASP A 211 6.36 -9.70 -2.65
CA ASP A 211 6.63 -8.76 -3.75
C ASP A 211 5.68 -7.55 -3.75
N ASN A 212 4.54 -7.64 -3.05
CA ASN A 212 3.50 -6.60 -3.02
C ASN A 212 3.58 -5.68 -1.80
N TRP A 213 4.68 -5.67 -1.06
CA TRP A 213 4.98 -4.65 -0.07
C TRP A 213 6.48 -4.40 -0.10
N LEU A 214 6.86 -3.17 0.21
CA LEU A 214 8.23 -2.71 0.06
C LEU A 214 8.85 -2.41 1.41
N ILE A 215 10.17 -2.56 1.50
CA ILE A 215 10.97 -2.15 2.65
C ILE A 215 12.00 -1.11 2.17
N ARG A 216 12.08 0.00 2.90
CA ARG A 216 13.20 0.93 2.83
C ARG A 216 14.06 0.73 4.06
N TYR A 217 15.33 0.42 3.84
CA TYR A 217 16.32 0.25 4.90
C TYR A 217 17.50 1.20 4.64
N GLU A 218 17.69 2.16 5.54
CA GLU A 218 18.78 3.13 5.49
C GLU A 218 19.86 2.72 6.50
N MET A 219 21.04 2.36 5.99
CA MET A 219 22.21 2.07 6.82
C MET A 219 22.74 3.37 7.45
N PRO A 220 23.34 3.32 8.65
CA PRO A 220 23.94 4.50 9.24
C PRO A 220 25.15 4.95 8.41
N THR A 221 25.10 6.14 7.84
CA THR A 221 26.25 6.81 7.22
C THR A 221 26.87 7.79 8.20
N ILE A 222 28.19 7.70 8.38
CA ILE A 222 28.97 8.73 9.07
C ILE A 222 29.04 9.93 8.11
N VAL A 223 28.37 11.03 8.48
CA VAL A 223 28.50 12.29 7.74
C VAL A 223 29.80 12.94 8.21
N ASN A 224 30.88 12.77 7.45
CA ASN A 224 32.08 13.57 7.63
C ASN A 224 31.79 14.96 7.06
N GLY A 225 31.56 15.93 7.94
CA GLY A 225 31.35 17.32 7.57
C GLY A 225 32.64 17.95 7.07
N LEU A 226 32.94 17.84 5.77
CA LEU A 226 33.89 18.70 5.08
C LEU A 226 33.36 19.01 3.67
N ASN A 227 32.91 20.25 3.48
CA ASN A 227 32.72 20.84 2.16
C ASN A 227 34.08 20.94 1.46
N GLY A 228 34.19 20.37 0.26
CA GLY A 228 35.34 20.58 -0.64
C GLY A 228 35.56 19.43 -1.61
N THR A 229 35.05 19.58 -2.83
CA THR A 229 35.57 19.03 -4.11
C THR A 229 36.67 17.96 -4.02
N THR A 230 36.39 16.73 -4.46
CA THR A 230 37.02 16.06 -5.64
C THR A 230 36.70 14.55 -5.73
N THR A 231 36.35 14.15 -6.96
CA THR A 231 36.54 12.86 -7.66
C THR A 231 36.84 11.55 -6.91
N ALA A 232 35.98 10.56 -7.20
CA ALA A 232 36.26 9.17 -7.58
C ALA A 232 37.52 8.44 -7.05
N ALA A 233 37.33 7.27 -6.44
CA ALA A 233 37.87 5.99 -6.94
C ALA A 233 37.45 4.78 -6.07
N THR A 234 36.94 3.77 -6.76
CA THR A 234 36.81 2.37 -6.35
C THR A 234 38.15 1.64 -6.58
N LYS A 235 38.54 0.72 -5.68
CA LYS A 235 39.34 -0.54 -5.83
C LYS A 235 40.17 -0.77 -4.56
N ALA A 236 39.94 -1.83 -3.78
CA ALA A 236 40.26 -3.25 -3.98
C ALA A 236 41.67 -3.65 -3.49
N ALA A 237 41.65 -4.68 -2.62
CA ALA A 237 42.61 -5.77 -2.45
C ALA A 237 43.97 -5.53 -1.73
N ALA A 238 44.06 -6.22 -0.58
CA ALA A 238 45.02 -7.28 -0.27
C ALA A 238 46.43 -6.94 0.28
N SER A 239 46.65 -7.54 1.46
CA SER A 239 47.77 -8.43 1.83
C SER A 239 48.90 -7.89 2.73
N SER A 240 49.41 -8.84 3.53
CA SER A 240 50.59 -8.83 4.42
C SER A 240 50.44 -8.01 5.72
N GLY A 241 50.61 -8.56 6.92
CA GLY A 241 51.39 -9.72 7.35
C GLY A 241 52.61 -9.22 8.14
N GLY A 242 52.50 -9.13 9.46
CA GLY A 242 53.60 -8.71 10.35
C GLY A 242 53.22 -8.86 11.82
N ASN A 243 53.86 -9.82 12.48
CA ASN A 243 53.63 -10.27 13.86
C ASN A 243 54.60 -9.55 14.83
N LEU A 244 54.18 -9.19 16.05
CA LEU A 244 55.07 -9.10 17.22
C LEU A 244 54.30 -9.00 18.55
N ILE A 245 54.93 -9.54 19.57
CA ILE A 245 54.43 -10.18 20.79
C ILE A 245 54.64 -9.29 22.05
N SER A 246 53.65 -9.35 22.96
CA SER A 246 53.63 -9.15 24.44
C SER A 246 54.51 -8.10 25.15
N THR A 247 53.93 -7.41 26.16
CA THR A 247 54.28 -7.57 27.60
C THR A 247 53.33 -6.77 28.51
N GLU A 248 53.02 -7.35 29.68
CA GLU A 248 52.18 -6.86 30.78
C GLU A 248 52.85 -5.78 31.65
N ALA A 249 52.06 -4.93 32.35
CA ALA A 249 52.19 -4.62 33.79
C ALA A 249 51.21 -3.50 34.26
N THR A 250 50.37 -3.82 35.25
CA THR A 250 49.55 -2.97 36.16
C THR A 250 50.44 -2.36 37.29
N PRO A 251 49.97 -1.63 38.35
CA PRO A 251 48.68 -0.96 38.64
C PRO A 251 48.78 0.46 39.29
N GLY A 252 47.62 1.12 39.48
CA GLY A 252 47.37 1.96 40.66
C GLY A 252 47.03 3.45 40.45
N SER A 253 45.79 3.85 40.75
CA SER A 253 45.46 4.80 41.83
C SER A 253 44.08 5.43 41.62
N SER A 254 43.27 5.28 42.66
CA SER A 254 42.00 5.94 42.95
C SER A 254 42.07 7.46 42.92
N THR A 255 41.05 8.12 42.35
CA THR A 255 40.43 9.30 42.96
C THR A 255 39.03 9.55 42.38
N GLU A 256 38.03 9.39 43.23
CA GLU A 256 36.71 9.99 43.04
C GLU A 256 36.82 11.52 43.19
N ASN A 257 36.23 12.30 42.28
CA ASN A 257 35.29 13.37 42.64
C ASN A 257 34.66 14.08 41.42
N GLN A 258 33.34 13.96 41.38
CA GLN A 258 32.29 14.93 41.00
C GLN A 258 32.57 16.11 40.05
N LEU A 259 31.70 16.13 39.02
CA LEU A 259 30.89 17.26 38.53
C LEU A 259 31.62 18.53 38.06
N THR A 260 31.70 18.70 36.73
CA THR A 260 31.37 19.97 36.07
C THR A 260 30.71 19.72 34.72
N GLN A 261 29.46 20.15 34.60
CA GLN A 261 28.80 20.44 33.33
C GLN A 261 29.50 21.63 32.66
N ASN A 262 29.95 21.47 31.42
CA ASN A 262 29.47 22.26 30.27
C ASN A 262 30.31 21.97 29.02
N GLU A 263 29.59 21.54 27.98
CA GLU A 263 29.64 22.02 26.60
C GLU A 263 31.02 22.33 25.98
N HIS A 264 31.41 21.57 24.95
CA HIS A 264 31.41 22.09 23.57
C HIS A 264 31.84 21.03 22.53
N ALA A 265 31.01 20.94 21.48
CA ALA A 265 31.34 20.70 20.07
C ALA A 265 31.75 19.29 19.58
N ASP A 266 31.12 18.92 18.46
CA ASP A 266 31.43 17.84 17.51
C ASP A 266 31.02 16.39 17.82
N TRP A 267 29.74 16.19 18.17
CA TRP A 267 29.10 14.93 17.82
C TRP A 267 28.77 14.92 16.33
N HIS A 268 29.59 14.24 15.52
CA HIS A 268 29.24 13.86 14.16
C HIS A 268 27.77 13.41 14.09
N LEU A 269 26.95 14.05 13.26
CA LEU A 269 25.55 13.68 13.02
C LEU A 269 25.50 12.30 12.36
N VAL A 270 25.61 11.24 13.16
CA VAL A 270 25.32 9.87 12.70
C VAL A 270 23.82 9.81 12.49
N GLN A 271 23.38 9.75 11.22
CA GLN A 271 21.99 9.43 10.93
C GLN A 271 21.68 8.06 11.52
N SER A 272 20.77 8.03 12.49
CA SER A 272 20.32 6.78 13.08
C SER A 272 19.68 5.94 11.99
N PRO A 273 20.03 4.65 11.87
CA PRO A 273 19.47 3.80 10.84
C PRO A 273 17.95 3.71 10.99
N ASP A 274 17.25 3.68 9.87
CA ASP A 274 15.79 3.64 9.81
C ASP A 274 15.31 2.51 8.91
N ILE A 275 14.13 1.98 9.24
CA ILE A 275 13.46 0.94 8.48
C ILE A 275 11.97 1.26 8.41
N LYS A 276 11.42 1.26 7.18
CA LYS A 276 10.01 1.57 6.91
C LYS A 276 9.41 0.56 5.95
N ILE A 277 8.11 0.29 6.11
CA ILE A 277 7.33 -0.53 5.17
C ILE A 277 6.42 0.39 4.34
N ALA A 278 6.26 0.06 3.06
CA ALA A 278 5.21 0.61 2.22
C ALA A 278 4.31 -0.51 1.66
N ALA A 279 3.01 -0.45 1.97
CA ALA A 279 2.00 -1.38 1.48
C ALA A 279 1.44 -0.86 0.15
N ILE A 280 1.91 -1.45 -0.96
CA ILE A 280 1.53 -1.08 -2.33
C ILE A 280 0.58 -2.13 -2.93
N ASP A 281 0.02 -1.87 -4.11
CA ASP A 281 -0.82 -2.84 -4.85
C ASP A 281 -1.99 -3.43 -4.02
N ASN A 282 -2.84 -2.53 -3.48
CA ASN A 282 -3.99 -2.88 -2.65
C ASN A 282 -5.27 -3.07 -3.48
N GLY A 283 -5.16 -3.26 -4.80
CA GLY A 283 -6.30 -3.31 -5.72
C GLY A 283 -7.19 -4.55 -5.62
N LEU A 284 -6.83 -5.53 -4.78
CA LEU A 284 -7.51 -6.81 -4.64
C LEU A 284 -7.86 -7.10 -3.19
N ALA A 285 -8.52 -6.12 -2.56
CA ALA A 285 -9.05 -6.17 -1.21
C ALA A 285 -10.57 -5.87 -1.21
N PHE A 286 -11.15 -5.72 -0.03
CA PHE A 286 -12.58 -5.48 0.20
C PHE A 286 -13.49 -6.54 -0.47
N PRO A 287 -13.34 -7.83 -0.14
CA PRO A 287 -14.23 -8.85 -0.67
C PRO A 287 -15.64 -8.73 -0.07
N PHE A 288 -16.66 -9.03 -0.86
CA PHE A 288 -18.07 -9.04 -0.40
C PHE A 288 -18.46 -10.35 0.32
N LYS A 289 -17.58 -11.34 0.30
CA LYS A 289 -17.67 -12.56 1.11
C LYS A 289 -16.27 -13.07 1.39
N HIS A 290 -16.08 -13.78 2.48
CA HIS A 290 -14.81 -14.51 2.69
C HIS A 290 -14.61 -15.55 1.56
N PRO A 291 -13.34 -15.83 1.18
CA PRO A 291 -13.04 -16.80 0.13
C PRO A 291 -13.57 -18.20 0.45
N ASP A 292 -13.98 -18.94 -0.57
CA ASP A 292 -14.40 -20.34 -0.41
C ASP A 292 -13.16 -21.23 -0.16
N SER A 293 -13.28 -22.30 0.63
CA SER A 293 -12.12 -23.09 1.14
C SER A 293 -11.17 -23.66 0.08
N TRP A 294 -11.62 -23.84 -1.17
CA TRP A 294 -10.79 -24.31 -2.30
C TRP A 294 -9.92 -23.20 -2.92
N ARG A 295 -10.12 -21.93 -2.53
CA ARG A 295 -9.28 -20.77 -2.85
C ARG A 295 -9.16 -19.86 -1.64
N ALA A 296 -8.25 -20.19 -0.72
CA ALA A 296 -8.14 -19.50 0.56
C ALA A 296 -7.55 -18.07 0.50
N TYR A 297 -6.89 -17.68 -0.60
CA TYR A 297 -6.15 -16.41 -0.76
C TYR A 297 -5.40 -16.01 0.54
N PRO A 298 -4.36 -16.77 0.89
CA PRO A 298 -3.67 -16.60 2.17
C PRO A 298 -2.84 -15.32 2.19
N TYR A 299 -2.57 -14.82 3.40
CA TYR A 299 -1.63 -13.74 3.61
C TYR A 299 -0.20 -14.29 3.60
N HIS A 300 0.63 -13.92 2.63
CA HIS A 300 1.97 -14.53 2.50
C HIS A 300 2.89 -14.18 3.67
N TRP A 301 2.67 -13.02 4.30
CA TRP A 301 3.40 -12.66 5.50
C TRP A 301 3.12 -13.57 6.69
N ALA A 302 2.04 -14.38 6.70
CA ALA A 302 1.71 -15.26 7.81
C ALA A 302 2.73 -16.41 8.00
N TRP A 303 3.53 -16.71 6.96
CA TRP A 303 4.61 -17.69 7.03
C TRP A 303 5.94 -17.11 7.51
N LEU A 304 6.04 -15.78 7.69
CA LEU A 304 7.25 -15.15 8.15
C LEU A 304 7.46 -15.36 9.66
N PRO A 305 8.70 -15.44 10.15
CA PRO A 305 8.99 -15.53 11.59
C PRO A 305 8.34 -14.40 12.40
N GLN A 306 8.26 -13.20 11.83
CA GLN A 306 7.65 -12.01 12.42
C GLN A 306 6.16 -12.21 12.73
N ALA A 307 5.46 -13.08 12.01
CA ALA A 307 4.05 -13.39 12.25
C ALA A 307 3.81 -14.25 13.50
N LYS A 308 4.87 -14.85 14.06
CA LYS A 308 4.80 -15.64 15.31
C LYS A 308 4.95 -14.77 16.56
N VAL A 309 5.41 -13.53 16.41
CA VAL A 309 5.58 -12.59 17.51
C VAL A 309 4.20 -12.05 17.93
N PRO A 310 3.83 -12.10 19.22
CA PRO A 310 2.60 -11.48 19.72
C PRO A 310 2.53 -9.99 19.39
N PHE A 311 1.33 -9.46 19.14
CA PHE A 311 1.16 -8.03 18.91
C PHE A 311 1.71 -7.20 20.08
N SER A 312 2.54 -6.20 19.75
CA SER A 312 3.14 -5.25 20.68
C SER A 312 2.10 -4.44 21.45
N GLN A 313 2.51 -3.79 22.54
CA GLN A 313 1.62 -2.88 23.26
C GLN A 313 1.37 -1.60 22.42
N GLU A 314 2.37 -1.17 21.67
CA GLU A 314 2.33 0.02 20.83
C GLU A 314 1.28 -0.09 19.73
N ILE A 315 1.15 -1.25 19.06
CA ILE A 315 0.08 -1.43 18.06
C ILE A 315 -1.29 -1.50 18.72
N LYS A 316 -1.41 -2.14 19.90
CA LYS A 316 -2.66 -2.21 20.66
C LYS A 316 -3.14 -0.81 21.05
N ASP A 317 -2.27 0.00 21.63
CA ASP A 317 -2.56 1.37 22.05
C ASP A 317 -2.95 2.25 20.85
N LEU A 318 -2.34 2.01 19.68
CA LEU A 318 -2.64 2.75 18.46
C LEU A 318 -4.04 2.44 17.92
N VAL A 319 -4.44 1.16 17.85
CA VAL A 319 -5.62 0.74 17.07
C VAL A 319 -6.82 0.33 17.92
N LEU A 320 -6.63 -0.23 19.13
CA LEU A 320 -7.76 -0.68 19.97
C LEU A 320 -8.77 0.43 20.30
N PRO A 321 -8.36 1.69 20.58
CA PRO A 321 -9.33 2.75 20.85
C PRO A 321 -10.26 3.02 19.66
N ILE A 322 -9.76 2.83 18.43
CA ILE A 322 -10.51 3.06 17.20
C ILE A 322 -11.36 1.83 16.86
N LEU A 323 -10.79 0.63 16.93
CA LEU A 323 -11.48 -0.61 16.54
C LEU A 323 -12.57 -1.04 17.53
N SER A 324 -12.43 -0.68 18.81
CA SER A 324 -13.43 -1.00 19.84
C SER A 324 -14.60 0.00 19.86
N ASP A 325 -14.45 1.17 19.24
CA ASP A 325 -15.50 2.18 19.15
C ASP A 325 -16.36 1.96 17.89
N MET A 326 -17.63 1.61 18.11
CA MET A 326 -18.57 1.41 17.02
C MET A 326 -18.83 2.69 16.22
N ASN A 327 -18.75 3.88 16.82
CA ASN A 327 -18.94 5.12 16.09
C ASN A 327 -17.79 5.33 15.09
N ALA A 328 -16.54 5.16 15.53
CA ALA A 328 -15.37 5.25 14.66
C ALA A 328 -15.40 4.24 13.51
N VAL A 329 -15.84 2.99 13.77
CA VAL A 329 -16.02 1.97 12.73
C VAL A 329 -17.10 2.38 11.74
N GLU A 330 -18.19 3.01 12.19
CA GLU A 330 -19.24 3.48 11.29
C GLU A 330 -18.85 4.70 10.47
N GLU A 331 -18.08 5.62 11.04
CA GLU A 331 -17.47 6.71 10.28
C GLU A 331 -16.56 6.17 9.17
N LEU A 332 -15.73 5.16 9.47
CA LEU A 332 -14.89 4.51 8.46
C LEU A 332 -15.74 3.88 7.35
N CYS A 333 -16.81 3.17 7.71
CA CYS A 333 -17.74 2.60 6.73
C CYS A 333 -18.40 3.70 5.88
N GLN A 334 -18.73 4.84 6.47
CA GLN A 334 -19.32 5.97 5.76
C GLN A 334 -18.31 6.61 4.79
N GLU A 335 -17.05 6.81 5.20
CA GLU A 335 -15.99 7.30 4.31
C GLU A 335 -15.77 6.36 3.11
N LEU A 336 -15.78 5.05 3.35
CA LEU A 336 -15.71 4.04 2.28
C LEU A 336 -16.95 4.06 1.38
N TYR A 337 -18.15 4.28 1.94
CA TYR A 337 -19.38 4.44 1.15
C TYR A 337 -19.29 5.65 0.20
N GLU A 338 -18.82 6.78 0.72
CA GLU A 338 -18.62 8.01 -0.05
C GLU A 338 -17.61 7.84 -1.18
N LEU A 339 -16.58 7.02 -0.98
CA LEU A 339 -15.64 6.63 -2.02
C LEU A 339 -16.28 5.68 -3.05
N PHE A 340 -16.90 4.59 -2.60
CA PHE A 340 -17.32 3.49 -3.46
C PHE A 340 -18.55 3.87 -4.31
N ARG A 341 -19.45 4.71 -3.77
CA ARG A 341 -20.63 5.21 -4.50
C ARG A 341 -20.31 6.07 -5.73
N GLN A 342 -19.06 6.51 -5.88
CA GLN A 342 -18.60 7.26 -7.05
C GLN A 342 -18.51 6.38 -8.30
N ASP A 343 -18.46 5.05 -8.13
CA ASP A 343 -18.44 4.15 -9.26
C ASP A 343 -19.82 4.02 -9.93
N LYS A 344 -19.83 4.01 -11.26
CA LYS A 344 -21.07 3.84 -12.03
C LYS A 344 -21.73 2.48 -11.84
N GLY A 345 -20.96 1.45 -11.49
CA GLY A 345 -21.44 0.11 -11.21
C GLY A 345 -21.64 -0.16 -9.72
N PHE A 346 -21.73 0.89 -8.88
CA PHE A 346 -21.94 0.73 -7.46
C PHE A 346 -23.28 0.04 -7.16
N ASP A 347 -23.21 -1.00 -6.34
CA ASP A 347 -24.37 -1.71 -5.82
C ASP A 347 -24.34 -1.64 -4.29
N LYS A 348 -25.37 -1.02 -3.71
CA LYS A 348 -25.45 -0.81 -2.26
C LYS A 348 -25.50 -2.12 -1.48
N GLY A 349 -26.18 -3.14 -2.01
CA GLY A 349 -26.29 -4.45 -1.34
C GLY A 349 -24.95 -5.18 -1.28
N LEU A 350 -24.18 -5.15 -2.37
CA LEU A 350 -22.81 -5.68 -2.39
C LEU A 350 -21.87 -4.89 -1.48
N PHE A 351 -22.01 -3.57 -1.43
CA PHE A 351 -21.24 -2.73 -0.52
C PHE A 351 -21.49 -3.09 0.95
N GLU A 352 -22.76 -3.24 1.37
CA GLU A 352 -23.08 -3.67 2.74
C GLU A 352 -22.46 -5.04 3.06
N ARG A 353 -22.44 -5.96 2.09
CA ARG A 353 -21.74 -7.25 2.26
C ARG A 353 -20.23 -7.10 2.43
N GLN A 354 -19.58 -6.19 1.69
CA GLN A 354 -18.16 -5.85 1.91
C GLN A 354 -17.93 -5.33 3.34
N MET A 355 -18.78 -4.42 3.80
CA MET A 355 -18.70 -3.87 5.15
C MET A 355 -18.98 -4.92 6.22
N SER A 356 -19.87 -5.88 5.97
CA SER A 356 -20.11 -6.99 6.88
C SER A 356 -18.92 -7.93 7.04
N VAL A 357 -18.15 -8.17 5.97
CA VAL A 357 -16.85 -8.87 6.05
C VAL A 357 -15.85 -8.04 6.84
N MET A 358 -15.70 -6.75 6.52
CA MET A 358 -14.77 -5.85 7.21
C MET A 358 -15.05 -5.77 8.71
N ARG A 359 -16.31 -5.64 9.13
CA ARG A 359 -16.71 -5.65 10.54
C ARG A 359 -16.36 -6.98 11.23
N GLY A 360 -16.53 -8.11 10.54
CA GLY A 360 -16.09 -9.41 11.05
C GLY A 360 -14.58 -9.51 11.23
N GLN A 361 -13.80 -8.94 10.31
CA GLN A 361 -12.35 -8.81 10.46
C GLN A 361 -11.98 -7.91 11.64
N ILE A 362 -12.64 -6.76 11.79
CA ILE A 362 -12.43 -5.85 12.93
C ILE A 362 -12.73 -6.55 14.26
N LEU A 363 -13.81 -7.34 14.33
CA LEU A 363 -14.17 -8.11 15.51
C LEU A 363 -13.08 -9.11 15.92
N ASN A 364 -12.62 -9.94 14.97
CA ASN A 364 -11.57 -10.91 15.21
C ASN A 364 -10.25 -10.24 15.61
N LEU A 365 -9.86 -9.18 14.91
CA LEU A 365 -8.64 -8.42 15.22
C LEU A 365 -8.70 -7.80 16.62
N THR A 366 -9.83 -7.19 16.98
CA THR A 366 -10.03 -6.61 18.32
C THR A 366 -9.86 -7.66 19.41
N GLN A 367 -10.45 -8.85 19.23
CA GLN A 367 -10.30 -9.94 20.18
C GLN A 367 -8.86 -10.45 20.24
N ALA A 368 -8.19 -10.63 19.10
CA ALA A 368 -6.80 -11.08 19.05
C ALA A 368 -5.84 -10.12 19.76
N LEU A 369 -6.04 -8.81 19.58
CA LEU A 369 -5.26 -7.76 20.24
C LEU A 369 -5.45 -7.79 21.76
N LYS A 370 -6.70 -7.93 22.23
CA LYS A 370 -7.03 -8.05 23.67
C LYS A 370 -6.42 -9.30 24.30
N ASP A 371 -6.45 -10.42 23.58
CA ASP A 371 -5.91 -11.71 24.05
C ASP A 371 -4.38 -11.81 23.94
N GLY A 372 -3.71 -10.79 23.39
CA GLY A 372 -2.25 -10.83 23.18
C GLY A 372 -1.82 -11.90 22.16
N LYS A 373 -2.66 -12.19 21.16
CA LYS A 373 -2.32 -13.13 20.08
C LYS A 373 -1.26 -12.55 19.13
N SER A 374 -0.64 -13.44 18.36
CA SER A 374 0.25 -13.11 17.24
C SER A 374 -0.52 -13.04 15.90
N PRO A 375 0.05 -12.42 14.86
CA PRO A 375 -0.53 -12.42 13.52
C PRO A 375 -0.90 -13.82 12.99
N VAL A 376 -0.07 -14.83 13.24
CA VAL A 376 -0.34 -16.21 12.80
C VAL A 376 -1.55 -16.81 13.52
N GLN A 377 -1.73 -16.50 14.81
CA GLN A 377 -2.90 -16.94 15.57
C GLN A 377 -4.18 -16.20 15.14
N LEU A 378 -4.07 -14.92 14.77
CA LEU A 378 -5.17 -14.13 14.23
C LEU A 378 -5.74 -14.73 12.93
N VAL A 379 -4.87 -15.14 12.00
CA VAL A 379 -5.32 -15.72 10.72
C VAL A 379 -5.92 -17.12 10.86
N GLN A 380 -5.67 -17.79 11.98
CA GLN A 380 -6.26 -19.08 12.34
C GLN A 380 -7.65 -18.93 12.98
N MET A 381 -8.06 -17.72 13.37
CA MET A 381 -9.39 -17.48 13.93
C MET A 381 -10.47 -17.75 12.87
N PRO A 382 -11.62 -18.33 13.26
CA PRO A 382 -12.70 -18.62 12.33
C PRO A 382 -13.23 -17.34 11.68
N ALA A 383 -13.56 -17.42 10.39
CA ALA A 383 -14.07 -16.29 9.65
C ALA A 383 -15.48 -15.89 10.13
N VAL A 384 -15.63 -14.63 10.52
CA VAL A 384 -16.90 -14.05 10.99
C VAL A 384 -17.39 -13.01 9.99
N ILE A 385 -18.71 -12.90 9.86
CA ILE A 385 -19.40 -11.82 9.17
C ILE A 385 -20.34 -11.16 10.19
N VAL A 386 -20.38 -9.83 10.17
CA VAL A 386 -21.24 -9.03 11.07
C VAL A 386 -22.22 -8.22 10.23
N GLU A 387 -23.49 -8.61 10.25
CA GLU A 387 -24.57 -7.97 9.50
C GLU A 387 -25.27 -6.90 10.36
N ARG A 388 -25.64 -5.77 9.75
CA ARG A 388 -26.55 -4.79 10.38
C ARG A 388 -27.97 -5.32 10.30
N SER A 389 -28.69 -5.37 11.41
CA SER A 389 -30.13 -5.66 11.39
C SER A 389 -30.90 -4.42 10.97
N SER A 390 -31.74 -4.53 9.94
CA SER A 390 -32.65 -3.46 9.52
C SER A 390 -33.89 -3.40 10.43
N SER A 391 -33.76 -2.89 11.65
CA SER A 391 -34.94 -2.51 12.44
C SER A 391 -35.25 -1.04 12.18
N SER A 392 -36.34 -0.77 11.46
CA SER A 392 -36.76 0.57 11.00
C SER A 392 -37.25 1.51 12.11
N SER A 393 -37.00 1.22 13.40
CA SER A 393 -37.67 1.92 14.51
C SER A 393 -36.79 2.20 15.75
N SER A 394 -35.48 1.95 15.71
CA SER A 394 -34.59 2.23 16.85
C SER A 394 -33.42 3.12 16.43
N ARG A 395 -33.18 4.18 17.21
CA ARG A 395 -31.95 5.01 17.18
C ARG A 395 -30.67 4.22 17.55
N PHE A 396 -30.78 2.90 17.69
CA PHE A 396 -29.72 1.98 18.06
C PHE A 396 -29.57 0.93 16.95
N PHE A 397 -28.37 0.85 16.38
CA PHE A 397 -27.98 -0.19 15.45
C PHE A 397 -27.87 -1.52 16.20
N SER A 398 -28.49 -2.58 15.67
CA SER A 398 -28.27 -3.94 16.15
C SER A 398 -27.47 -4.73 15.10
N PHE A 399 -26.56 -5.57 15.57
CA PHE A 399 -25.65 -6.35 14.73
C PHE A 399 -25.77 -7.83 15.03
N THR A 400 -25.81 -8.64 13.98
CA THR A 400 -25.87 -10.10 14.08
C THR A 400 -24.54 -10.68 13.63
N GLN A 401 -23.92 -11.49 14.49
CA GLN A 401 -22.71 -12.24 14.17
C GLN A 401 -23.08 -13.57 13.52
N ARG A 402 -22.40 -13.92 12.44
CA ARG A 402 -22.52 -15.23 11.78
C ARG A 402 -21.14 -15.80 11.47
N PHE A 403 -20.91 -17.04 11.86
CA PHE A 403 -19.72 -17.79 11.49
C PHE A 403 -19.91 -18.43 10.12
N GLN A 404 -18.91 -18.33 9.24
CA GLN A 404 -18.95 -19.06 7.98
C GLN A 404 -18.49 -20.50 8.19
N ASN A 405 -19.41 -21.37 8.62
CA ASN A 405 -19.18 -22.81 8.62
C ASN A 405 -19.64 -23.39 7.27
N LYS A 406 -18.71 -23.52 6.32
CA LYS A 406 -18.82 -24.56 5.29
C LYS A 406 -17.68 -25.53 5.51
N SER A 407 -18.03 -26.77 5.83
CA SER A 407 -17.05 -27.87 5.90
C SER A 407 -16.24 -27.91 4.60
N PRO A 408 -14.92 -28.14 4.67
CA PRO A 408 -14.16 -28.43 3.46
C PRO A 408 -14.78 -29.68 2.80
N PHE A 409 -15.03 -29.62 1.49
CA PHE A 409 -15.58 -30.76 0.73
C PHE A 409 -14.65 -31.99 0.73
N PHE A 410 -13.43 -31.85 1.25
CA PHE A 410 -12.54 -32.95 1.58
C PHE A 410 -11.96 -32.73 2.98
N SER A 411 -12.41 -33.52 3.95
CA SER A 411 -11.62 -33.86 5.13
C SER A 411 -10.64 -34.95 4.72
N TRP A 412 -9.34 -34.67 4.75
CA TRP A 412 -8.36 -35.76 4.77
C TRP A 412 -8.42 -36.41 6.16
N CYS A 413 -8.76 -37.70 6.18
CA CYS A 413 -8.56 -38.59 7.32
C CYS A 413 -7.07 -38.78 7.61
#